data_AF-A0A2T0WV19-F1
#
_entry.id   AF-A0A2T0WV19-F1
#
_cell.length_a   1.000
_cell.length_b   1.000
_cell.length_c   1.000
_cell.angle_alpha   90.00
_cell.angle_beta   90.00
_cell.angle_gamma   90.00
#
_symmetry.space_group_name_H-M   'P 1'
#
loop_
_entity.id
_entity.type
_entity.pdbx_description
1 polymer ?
#
loop_
_entity_poly.entity_id
_entity_poly.type
_entity_poly.pdbx_seq_one_letter_code
_entity_poly.pdbx_strand_id
1 'polypeptide(L)'
;MSIEIIIPFFLILQTILIAYLILSLNRRKSHGDGLEKQLSEIRQELNQQMQANRSELQAGLVNQFQLVFDNLRSNSKEQQEALKEFGILFRDNVNAFNALQKEKFQELVQKQERMLQSTEERLEKMRETVDEKLQKTLEARLGQSFELVSKQLLAVQKGLGEMQTLATGVGDLKRVLSNVKSRGVLGEYQLQGILENILSPDQYAYNVSVKKGMTERVEYAVKMPGTSDDGPVYLPIDAKFPQETYYRLLDAYDNGDKALVEAARNDLFKAIKKAAQDISQKYLHPPYTTDFALLFLPMESLYAEVVRDGHLAQMLQKDFKIVVTGPTTLAAMLNSLQMGFRTLAIQQRSSEVWKVLGAVKSEFSKFGDLISKAQKKINEASTDLDNLVGTRTRVIQRKLKEVEELPEEDGTQLLDG
;
A
#
# COMPACT_ATOMS: atom_id res chain seq x y z
N MET A 1 -106.41 -20.73 83.08
CA MET A 1 -105.25 -21.61 83.34
C MET A 1 -104.46 -20.96 84.45
N SER A 2 -104.47 -21.55 85.65
CA SER A 2 -104.00 -20.91 86.87
C SER A 2 -102.48 -20.64 86.81
N ILE A 3 -102.07 -19.51 87.39
CA ILE A 3 -100.71 -18.95 87.40
C ILE A 3 -99.63 -19.97 87.85
N GLU A 4 -100.02 -20.99 88.61
CA GLU A 4 -99.15 -22.03 89.16
C GLU A 4 -98.43 -22.89 88.11
N ILE A 5 -98.97 -23.04 86.90
CA ILE A 5 -98.35 -23.89 85.86
C ILE A 5 -97.41 -23.07 84.95
N ILE A 6 -97.65 -21.76 84.80
CA ILE A 6 -96.93 -20.90 83.85
C ILE A 6 -95.53 -20.55 84.36
N ILE A 7 -95.39 -20.27 85.66
CA ILE A 7 -94.11 -19.88 86.28
C ILE A 7 -93.02 -20.96 86.15
N PRO A 8 -93.26 -22.24 86.51
CA PRO A 8 -92.22 -23.27 86.39
C PRO A 8 -91.84 -23.54 84.93
N PHE A 9 -92.80 -23.46 83.99
CA PHE A 9 -92.51 -23.61 82.56
C PHE A 9 -91.60 -22.49 82.04
N PHE A 10 -91.84 -21.24 82.47
CA PHE A 10 -91.01 -20.10 82.06
C PHE A 10 -89.57 -20.20 82.60
N LEU A 11 -89.39 -20.66 83.85
CA LEU A 11 -88.06 -20.89 84.43
C LEU A 11 -87.30 -22.01 83.72
N ILE A 12 -87.98 -23.11 83.36
CA ILE A 12 -87.38 -24.19 82.58
C ILE A 12 -86.98 -23.69 81.19
N LEU A 13 -87.83 -22.91 80.53
CA LEU A 13 -87.50 -22.34 79.22
C LEU A 13 -86.30 -21.39 79.31
N GLN A 14 -86.23 -20.54 80.34
CA GLN A 14 -85.13 -19.60 80.54
C GLN A 14 -83.80 -20.33 80.79
N THR A 15 -83.80 -21.39 81.61
CA THR A 15 -82.60 -22.20 81.85
C THR A 15 -82.13 -22.94 80.60
N ILE A 16 -83.05 -23.49 79.80
CA ILE A 16 -82.72 -24.11 78.51
C ILE A 16 -82.09 -23.08 77.57
N LEU A 17 -82.62 -21.87 77.52
CA LEU A 17 -82.14 -20.82 76.63
C LEU A 17 -80.74 -20.32 77.02
N ILE A 18 -80.47 -20.19 78.33
CA ILE A 18 -79.14 -19.88 78.86
C ILE A 18 -78.16 -21.02 78.56
N ALA A 19 -78.56 -22.28 78.79
CA ALA A 19 -77.73 -23.45 78.49
C ALA A 19 -77.39 -23.54 77.00
N TYR A 20 -78.37 -23.28 76.13
CA TYR A 20 -78.15 -23.23 74.68
C TYR A 20 -77.19 -22.11 74.29
N LEU A 21 -77.31 -20.92 74.88
CA LEU A 21 -76.44 -19.79 74.58
C LEU A 21 -75.00 -20.08 75.00
N ILE A 22 -74.79 -20.65 76.19
CA ILE A 22 -73.48 -21.09 76.68
C ILE A 22 -72.87 -22.14 75.74
N LEU A 23 -73.64 -23.15 75.34
CA LEU A 23 -73.19 -24.18 74.39
C LEU A 23 -72.82 -23.59 73.01
N SER A 24 -73.60 -22.62 72.52
CA SER A 24 -73.35 -21.97 71.24
C SER A 24 -72.07 -21.12 71.25
N LEU A 25 -71.81 -20.41 72.36
CA LEU A 25 -70.60 -19.62 72.54
C LEU A 25 -69.36 -20.51 72.68
N ASN A 26 -69.49 -21.63 73.39
CA ASN A 26 -68.38 -22.58 73.56
C ASN A 26 -68.04 -23.30 72.24
N ARG A 27 -69.03 -23.61 71.41
CA ARG A 27 -68.80 -24.16 70.05
C ARG A 27 -68.11 -23.17 69.13
N ARG A 28 -68.47 -21.88 69.15
CA ARG A 28 -67.79 -20.85 68.36
C ARG A 28 -66.34 -20.66 68.80
N LYS A 29 -66.07 -20.68 70.11
CA LYS A 29 -64.71 -20.58 70.65
C LYS A 29 -63.83 -21.78 70.22
N SER A 30 -64.37 -22.99 70.31
CA SER A 30 -63.67 -24.21 69.87
C SER A 30 -63.37 -24.26 68.37
N HIS A 31 -64.23 -23.68 67.52
CA HIS A 31 -63.94 -23.55 66.08
C HIS A 31 -62.86 -22.50 65.78
N GLY A 32 -62.81 -21.40 66.55
CA GLY A 32 -61.76 -20.39 66.45
C GLY A 32 -60.38 -20.95 66.80
N ASP A 33 -60.28 -21.70 67.91
CA ASP A 33 -59.03 -22.32 68.36
C ASP A 33 -58.50 -23.37 67.35
N GLY A 34 -59.40 -24.08 66.66
CA GLY A 34 -59.04 -25.04 65.61
C GLY A 34 -58.43 -24.37 64.37
N LEU A 35 -58.97 -23.23 63.96
CA LEU A 35 -58.45 -22.47 62.81
C LEU A 35 -57.08 -21.86 63.11
N GLU A 36 -56.89 -21.33 64.32
CA GLU A 36 -55.63 -20.72 64.74
C GLU A 36 -54.50 -21.75 64.85
N LYS A 37 -54.84 -22.98 65.25
CA LYS A 37 -53.90 -24.11 65.27
C LYS A 37 -53.49 -24.56 63.86
N GLN A 38 -54.43 -24.64 62.91
CA GLN A 38 -54.08 -24.97 61.52
C GLN A 38 -53.23 -23.86 60.87
N LEU A 39 -53.51 -22.60 61.17
CA LEU A 39 -52.70 -21.48 60.66
C LEU A 39 -51.28 -21.49 61.22
N SER A 40 -51.09 -21.88 62.48
CA SER A 40 -49.77 -21.95 63.10
C SER A 40 -48.93 -23.10 62.56
N GLU A 41 -49.54 -24.27 62.34
CA GLU A 41 -48.90 -25.44 61.70
C GLU A 41 -48.45 -25.11 60.26
N ILE A 42 -49.30 -24.49 59.44
CA ILE A 42 -48.95 -24.07 58.08
C ILE A 42 -47.82 -23.03 58.08
N ARG A 43 -47.86 -22.05 58.99
CA ARG A 43 -46.77 -21.06 59.13
C ARG A 43 -45.45 -21.71 59.53
N GLN A 44 -45.50 -22.72 60.38
CA GLN A 44 -44.31 -23.44 60.84
C GLN A 44 -43.70 -24.27 59.72
N GLU A 45 -44.51 -25.02 58.97
CA GLU A 45 -44.05 -25.77 57.79
C GLU A 45 -43.47 -24.85 56.71
N LEU A 46 -44.13 -23.73 56.43
CA LEU A 46 -43.64 -22.74 55.45
C LEU A 46 -42.28 -22.17 55.85
N ASN A 47 -42.08 -21.86 57.13
CA ASN A 47 -40.80 -21.36 57.63
C ASN A 47 -39.70 -22.42 57.55
N GLN A 48 -40.01 -23.67 57.90
CA GLN A 48 -39.06 -24.78 57.77
C GLN A 48 -38.67 -25.02 56.30
N GLN A 49 -39.64 -24.99 55.38
CA GLN A 49 -39.39 -25.16 53.96
C GLN A 49 -38.58 -23.98 53.39
N MET A 50 -38.88 -22.74 53.79
CA MET A 50 -38.06 -21.58 53.41
C MET A 50 -36.63 -21.68 53.95
N GLN A 51 -36.44 -22.19 55.17
CA GLN A 51 -35.12 -22.32 55.78
C GLN A 51 -34.29 -23.42 55.10
N ALA A 52 -34.91 -24.56 54.77
CA ALA A 52 -34.29 -25.63 53.99
C ALA A 52 -33.90 -25.15 52.59
N ASN A 53 -34.81 -24.46 51.91
CA ASN A 53 -34.58 -23.95 50.56
C ASN A 53 -33.50 -22.86 50.53
N ARG A 54 -33.44 -21.99 51.55
CA ARG A 54 -32.34 -21.02 51.73
C ARG A 54 -30.98 -21.71 51.94
N SER A 55 -30.95 -22.77 52.74
CA SER A 55 -29.74 -23.54 53.01
C SER A 55 -29.23 -24.24 51.74
N GLU A 56 -30.13 -24.84 50.97
CA GLU A 56 -29.81 -25.50 49.70
C GLU A 56 -29.32 -24.51 48.64
N LEU A 57 -29.97 -23.34 48.53
CA LEU A 57 -29.52 -22.25 47.66
C LEU A 57 -28.14 -21.72 48.06
N GLN A 58 -27.86 -21.57 49.35
CA GLN A 58 -26.54 -21.15 49.83
C GLN A 58 -25.46 -22.19 49.52
N ALA A 59 -25.75 -23.48 49.75
CA ALA A 59 -24.81 -24.57 49.42
C ALA A 59 -24.55 -24.66 47.90
N GLY A 60 -25.59 -24.52 47.08
CA GLY A 60 -25.48 -24.48 45.62
C GLY A 60 -24.63 -23.31 45.12
N LEU A 61 -24.83 -22.12 45.69
CA LEU A 61 -24.03 -20.93 45.36
C LEU A 61 -22.55 -21.10 45.73
N VAL A 62 -22.25 -21.63 46.92
CA VAL A 62 -20.86 -21.87 47.35
C VAL A 62 -20.16 -22.86 46.42
N ASN A 63 -20.82 -23.97 46.07
CA ASN A 63 -20.26 -24.94 45.13
C ASN A 63 -20.04 -24.33 43.73
N GLN A 64 -20.96 -23.48 43.27
CA GLN A 64 -20.81 -22.78 41.99
C GLN A 64 -19.67 -21.78 42.00
N PHE A 65 -19.50 -21.02 43.09
CA PHE A 65 -18.34 -20.13 43.25
C PHE A 65 -17.03 -20.91 43.29
N GLN A 66 -16.97 -22.02 44.01
CA GLN A 66 -15.77 -22.86 44.11
C GLN A 66 -15.33 -23.38 42.73
N LEU A 67 -16.26 -23.90 41.93
CA LEU A 67 -15.98 -24.40 40.57
C LEU A 67 -15.50 -23.30 39.62
N VAL A 68 -16.05 -22.08 39.74
CA VAL A 68 -15.61 -20.92 38.96
C VAL A 68 -14.20 -20.48 39.36
N PHE A 69 -13.90 -20.43 40.66
CA PHE A 69 -12.58 -20.09 41.16
C PHE A 69 -11.51 -21.12 40.78
N ASP A 70 -11.84 -22.41 40.84
CA ASP A 70 -10.92 -23.48 40.43
C ASP A 70 -10.65 -23.46 38.91
N ASN A 71 -11.69 -23.17 38.10
CA ASN A 71 -11.52 -22.94 36.66
C ASN A 71 -10.63 -21.73 36.36
N LEU A 72 -10.85 -20.60 37.02
CA LEU A 72 -10.02 -19.39 36.82
C LEU A 72 -8.55 -19.63 37.21
N ARG A 73 -8.30 -20.38 38.29
CA ARG A 73 -6.95 -20.68 38.76
C ARG A 73 -6.22 -21.67 37.85
N SER A 74 -6.91 -22.67 37.33
CA SER A 74 -6.34 -23.62 36.35
C SER A 74 -5.99 -22.92 35.04
N ASN A 75 -6.91 -22.09 34.51
CA ASN A 75 -6.71 -21.33 33.28
C ASN A 75 -5.55 -20.33 33.42
N SER A 76 -5.40 -19.69 34.58
CA SER A 76 -4.26 -18.80 34.86
C SER A 76 -2.92 -19.53 34.90
N LYS A 77 -2.87 -20.78 35.38
CA LYS A 77 -1.64 -21.58 35.38
C LYS A 77 -1.25 -22.03 33.98
N GLU A 78 -2.22 -22.50 33.20
CA GLU A 78 -2.02 -22.95 31.82
C GLU A 78 -1.54 -21.78 30.94
N GLN A 79 -2.10 -20.58 31.15
CA GLN A 79 -1.65 -19.34 30.49
C GLN A 79 -0.23 -18.93 30.89
N GLN A 80 0.16 -19.11 32.15
CA GLN A 80 1.52 -18.82 32.63
C GLN A 80 2.55 -19.79 32.05
N GLU A 81 2.18 -21.06 31.89
CA GLU A 81 3.02 -22.12 31.33
C GLU A 81 3.23 -21.90 29.82
N ALA A 82 2.16 -21.59 29.08
CA ALA A 82 2.24 -21.21 27.67
C ALA A 82 3.12 -19.97 27.41
N LEU A 83 3.04 -18.95 28.28
CA LEU A 83 3.89 -17.76 28.19
C LEU A 83 5.37 -18.08 28.46
N LYS A 84 5.66 -19.01 29.37
CA LYS A 84 7.02 -19.46 29.66
C LYS A 84 7.61 -20.24 28.48
N GLU A 85 6.82 -21.13 27.88
CA GLU A 85 7.21 -21.89 26.69
C GLU A 85 7.44 -20.95 25.49
N PHE A 86 6.55 -19.98 25.29
CA PHE A 86 6.74 -18.91 24.31
C PHE A 86 8.03 -18.12 24.57
N GLY A 87 8.33 -17.78 25.82
CA GLY A 87 9.56 -17.08 26.19
C GLY A 87 10.83 -17.86 25.85
N ILE A 88 10.81 -19.19 26.02
CA ILE A 88 11.92 -20.08 25.65
C ILE A 88 12.07 -20.14 24.13
N LEU A 89 10.98 -20.42 23.40
CA LEU A 89 10.97 -20.48 21.93
C LEU A 89 11.39 -19.15 21.29
N PHE A 90 10.96 -18.02 21.86
CA PHE A 90 11.34 -16.70 21.39
C PHE A 90 12.83 -16.44 21.59
N ARG A 91 13.37 -16.76 22.78
CA ARG A 91 14.80 -16.60 23.06
C ARG A 91 15.67 -17.45 22.14
N ASP A 92 15.26 -18.69 21.88
CA ASP A 92 16.00 -19.59 21.01
C ASP A 92 15.96 -19.12 19.55
N ASN A 93 14.82 -18.62 19.06
CA ASN A 93 14.72 -18.01 17.74
C ASN A 93 15.57 -16.75 17.60
N VAL A 94 15.59 -15.87 18.60
CA VAL A 94 16.43 -14.65 18.57
C VAL A 94 17.91 -15.01 18.56
N ASN A 95 18.32 -16.01 19.33
CA ASN A 95 19.71 -16.48 19.33
C ASN A 95 20.11 -17.10 17.99
N ALA A 96 19.25 -17.94 17.40
CA ALA A 96 19.47 -18.51 16.07
C ALA A 96 19.55 -17.42 14.97
N PHE A 97 18.67 -16.42 15.05
CA PHE A 97 18.68 -15.28 14.14
C PHE A 97 19.97 -14.45 14.26
N ASN A 98 20.42 -14.15 15.48
CA ASN A 98 21.66 -13.43 15.73
C ASN A 98 22.88 -14.21 15.24
N ALA A 99 22.90 -15.54 15.40
CA ALA A 99 23.97 -16.39 14.89
C ALA A 99 24.04 -16.36 13.35
N LEU A 100 22.88 -16.50 12.68
CA LEU A 100 22.78 -16.44 11.22
C LEU A 100 23.18 -15.04 10.69
N GLN A 101 22.76 -13.97 11.38
CA GLN A 101 23.12 -12.60 11.01
C GLN A 101 24.64 -12.39 11.09
N LYS A 102 25.29 -12.93 12.13
CA LYS A 102 26.75 -12.87 12.29
C LYS A 102 27.48 -13.63 11.18
N GLU A 103 26.99 -14.82 10.83
CA GLU A 103 27.54 -15.62 9.71
C GLU A 103 27.43 -14.87 8.38
N LYS A 104 26.25 -14.32 8.06
CA LYS A 104 26.04 -13.55 6.83
C LYS A 104 26.87 -12.27 6.78
N PHE A 105 27.08 -11.62 7.91
CA PHE A 105 27.96 -10.45 7.99
C PHE A 105 29.42 -10.83 7.71
N GLN A 106 29.90 -11.95 8.26
CA GLN A 106 31.24 -12.45 7.98
C GLN A 106 31.42 -12.84 6.49
N GLU A 107 30.43 -13.48 5.88
CA GLU A 107 30.45 -13.77 4.43
C GLU A 107 30.52 -12.50 3.58
N LEU A 108 29.80 -11.44 3.96
CA LEU A 108 29.82 -10.14 3.28
C LEU A 108 31.20 -9.48 3.37
N VAL A 109 31.82 -9.48 4.55
CA VAL A 109 33.18 -8.94 4.74
C VAL A 109 34.19 -9.70 3.87
N GLN A 110 34.15 -11.04 3.87
CA GLN A 110 35.03 -11.84 3.01
C GLN A 110 34.79 -11.61 1.50
N LYS A 111 33.55 -11.34 1.10
CA LYS A 111 33.23 -11.02 -0.29
C LYS A 111 33.75 -9.64 -0.69
N GLN A 112 33.67 -8.68 0.23
CA GLN A 112 34.19 -7.32 0.05
C GLN A 112 35.72 -7.33 -0.08
N GLU A 113 36.43 -8.08 0.79
CA GLU A 113 37.89 -8.24 0.70
C GLU A 113 38.32 -8.86 -0.62
N ARG A 114 37.65 -9.93 -1.08
CA ARG A 114 37.91 -10.53 -2.40
C ARG A 114 37.65 -9.58 -3.55
N MET A 115 36.64 -8.72 -3.45
CA MET A 115 36.35 -7.70 -4.47
C MET A 115 37.45 -6.63 -4.51
N LEU A 116 37.94 -6.19 -3.35
CA LEU A 116 39.05 -5.23 -3.27
C LEU A 116 40.33 -5.79 -3.90
N GLN A 117 40.71 -7.02 -3.55
CA GLN A 117 41.87 -7.70 -4.15
C GLN A 117 41.73 -7.85 -5.67
N SER A 118 40.57 -8.29 -6.16
CA SER A 118 40.33 -8.40 -7.60
C SER A 118 40.37 -7.05 -8.32
N THR A 119 39.95 -5.98 -7.65
CA THR A 119 40.00 -4.62 -8.19
C THR A 119 41.44 -4.13 -8.27
N GLU A 120 42.24 -4.37 -7.24
CA GLU A 120 43.67 -4.03 -7.20
C GLU A 120 44.45 -4.77 -8.30
N GLU A 121 44.22 -6.08 -8.48
CA GLU A 121 44.82 -6.85 -9.58
C GLU A 121 44.42 -6.33 -10.97
N ARG A 122 43.17 -5.90 -11.15
CA ARG A 122 42.70 -5.32 -12.42
C ARG A 122 43.32 -3.96 -12.69
N LEU A 123 43.51 -3.15 -11.66
CA LEU A 123 44.17 -1.85 -11.76
C LEU A 123 45.65 -2.02 -12.13
N GLU A 124 46.35 -2.99 -11.54
CA GLU A 124 47.75 -3.25 -11.89
C GLU A 124 47.89 -3.78 -13.33
N LYS A 125 47.03 -4.72 -13.76
CA LYS A 125 46.99 -5.15 -15.18
C LYS A 125 46.67 -4.01 -16.15
N MET A 126 45.81 -3.08 -15.74
CA MET A 126 45.49 -1.91 -16.54
C MET A 126 46.71 -0.99 -16.65
N ARG A 127 47.44 -0.79 -15.55
CA ARG A 127 48.68 -0.01 -15.51
C ARG A 127 49.76 -0.62 -16.41
N GLU A 128 49.99 -1.93 -16.34
CA GLU A 128 50.92 -2.63 -17.24
C GLU A 128 50.51 -2.49 -18.72
N THR A 129 49.23 -2.67 -19.02
CA THR A 129 48.71 -2.55 -20.40
C THR A 129 48.83 -1.10 -20.91
N VAL A 130 48.60 -0.12 -20.03
CA VAL A 130 48.70 1.30 -20.35
C VAL A 130 50.16 1.68 -20.59
N ASP A 131 51.10 1.23 -19.77
CA ASP A 131 52.54 1.45 -19.99
C ASP A 131 53.01 0.80 -21.30
N GLU A 132 52.62 -0.46 -21.56
CA GLU A 132 53.03 -1.16 -22.79
C GLU A 132 52.46 -0.47 -24.05
N LYS A 133 51.19 -0.06 -24.02
CA LYS A 133 50.57 0.66 -25.14
C LYS A 133 51.08 2.07 -25.27
N LEU A 134 51.34 2.79 -24.18
CA LEU A 134 51.94 4.12 -24.24
C LEU A 134 53.33 4.04 -24.83
N GLN A 135 54.20 3.15 -24.36
CA GLN A 135 55.57 3.05 -24.86
C GLN A 135 55.61 2.67 -26.35
N LYS A 136 54.83 1.66 -26.78
CA LYS A 136 54.72 1.28 -28.20
C LYS A 136 54.12 2.39 -29.07
N THR A 137 53.08 3.08 -28.59
CA THR A 137 52.40 4.13 -29.37
C THR A 137 53.24 5.41 -29.42
N LEU A 138 53.96 5.71 -28.34
CA LEU A 138 54.80 6.89 -28.20
C LEU A 138 56.07 6.76 -29.04
N GLU A 139 56.76 5.61 -29.06
CA GLU A 139 57.91 5.38 -29.94
C GLU A 139 57.52 5.44 -31.43
N ALA A 140 56.41 4.80 -31.81
CA ALA A 140 55.92 4.81 -33.20
C ALA A 140 55.48 6.22 -33.65
N ARG A 141 54.77 6.96 -32.80
CA ARG A 141 54.33 8.32 -33.12
C ARG A 141 55.44 9.37 -33.00
N LEU A 142 56.38 9.22 -32.07
CA LEU A 142 57.53 10.13 -31.96
C LEU A 142 58.46 9.98 -33.17
N GLY A 143 58.70 8.76 -33.66
CA GLY A 143 59.49 8.54 -34.87
C GLY A 143 58.87 9.24 -36.10
N GLN A 144 57.57 9.06 -36.32
CA GLN A 144 56.85 9.74 -37.41
C GLN A 144 56.76 11.26 -37.21
N SER A 145 56.60 11.71 -35.96
CA SER A 145 56.50 13.14 -35.64
C SER A 145 57.85 13.85 -35.78
N PHE A 146 58.98 13.21 -35.44
CA PHE A 146 60.32 13.79 -35.62
C PHE A 146 60.71 13.96 -37.09
N GLU A 147 60.29 13.02 -37.95
CA GLU A 147 60.52 13.12 -39.39
C GLU A 147 59.67 14.25 -40.03
N LEU A 148 58.43 14.42 -39.56
CA LEU A 148 57.54 15.49 -39.98
C LEU A 148 58.02 16.86 -39.45
N VAL A 149 58.47 16.92 -38.19
CA VAL A 149 59.01 18.13 -37.54
C VAL A 149 60.34 18.55 -38.14
N SER A 150 61.20 17.61 -38.56
CA SER A 150 62.46 17.94 -39.27
C SER A 150 62.20 18.58 -40.64
N LYS A 151 61.22 18.06 -41.39
CA LYS A 151 60.73 18.70 -42.64
C LYS A 151 60.08 20.06 -42.40
N GLN A 152 59.35 20.22 -41.30
CA GLN A 152 58.75 21.51 -40.92
C GLN A 152 59.79 22.51 -40.40
N LEU A 153 60.86 22.10 -39.72
CA LEU A 153 61.95 22.98 -39.28
C LEU A 153 62.68 23.63 -40.45
N LEU A 154 62.91 22.89 -41.55
CA LEU A 154 63.45 23.44 -42.79
C LEU A 154 62.50 24.44 -43.48
N ALA A 155 61.18 24.24 -43.36
CA ALA A 155 60.17 25.16 -43.87
C ALA A 155 60.01 26.40 -42.96
N VAL A 156 60.15 26.22 -41.64
CA VAL A 156 60.02 27.26 -40.61
C VAL A 156 61.25 28.15 -40.56
N GLN A 157 62.47 27.64 -40.80
CA GLN A 157 63.68 28.48 -40.92
C GLN A 157 63.60 29.45 -42.13
N LYS A 158 62.77 29.12 -43.14
CA LYS A 158 62.46 29.97 -44.29
C LYS A 158 61.30 30.94 -44.03
N GLY A 159 60.45 30.66 -43.04
CA GLY A 159 59.30 31.49 -42.63
C GLY A 159 59.53 32.37 -41.39
N LEU A 160 60.59 32.10 -40.59
CA LEU A 160 61.00 32.85 -39.39
C LEU A 160 61.71 34.18 -39.69
N GLY A 161 61.51 34.75 -40.88
CA GLY A 161 61.91 36.12 -41.21
C GLY A 161 60.80 37.15 -40.96
N GLU A 162 59.55 36.72 -40.82
CA GLU A 162 58.40 37.64 -40.71
C GLU A 162 57.45 37.21 -39.58
N MET A 163 57.13 38.16 -38.71
CA MET A 163 56.11 38.12 -37.66
C MET A 163 56.43 37.42 -36.33
N GLN A 164 57.27 38.13 -35.57
CA GLN A 164 57.17 38.31 -34.12
C GLN A 164 55.73 38.65 -33.67
N THR A 165 54.91 37.68 -33.24
CA THR A 165 53.86 37.84 -32.18
C THR A 165 53.07 36.54 -31.96
N LEU A 166 53.50 35.75 -30.98
CA LEU A 166 52.69 34.68 -30.38
C LEU A 166 52.44 35.01 -28.90
N ALA A 167 51.28 35.60 -28.63
CA ALA A 167 50.71 35.78 -27.31
C ALA A 167 49.25 35.27 -27.31
N THR A 168 49.04 34.07 -27.84
CA THR A 168 47.71 33.54 -28.17
C THR A 168 47.46 32.13 -27.61
N GLY A 169 48.09 31.77 -26.49
CA GLY A 169 47.88 30.47 -25.83
C GLY A 169 46.75 30.43 -24.79
N VAL A 170 46.22 31.58 -24.38
CA VAL A 170 45.21 31.70 -23.30
C VAL A 170 43.81 32.08 -23.84
N GLY A 171 43.68 32.25 -25.16
CA GLY A 171 42.43 32.65 -25.81
C GLY A 171 41.38 31.54 -25.95
N ASP A 172 41.80 30.27 -26.06
CA ASP A 172 40.87 29.19 -26.42
C ASP A 172 39.89 28.79 -25.31
N LEU A 173 40.29 28.85 -24.02
CA LEU A 173 39.33 28.64 -22.92
C LEU A 173 38.32 29.80 -22.80
N LYS A 174 38.76 31.05 -23.02
CA LYS A 174 37.86 32.21 -23.11
C LYS A 174 36.92 32.10 -24.32
N ARG A 175 37.36 31.44 -25.40
CA ARG A 175 36.60 31.25 -26.64
C ARG A 175 35.50 30.19 -26.52
N VAL A 176 35.75 29.10 -25.78
CA VAL A 176 34.72 28.09 -25.47
C VAL A 176 33.65 28.64 -24.52
N LEU A 177 34.05 29.50 -23.56
CA LEU A 177 33.11 30.19 -22.68
C LEU A 177 32.42 31.42 -23.33
N SER A 178 32.83 31.89 -24.50
CA SER A 178 32.19 33.04 -25.19
C SER A 178 31.25 32.66 -26.32
N ASN A 179 31.19 31.38 -26.72
CA ASN A 179 30.32 30.93 -27.79
C ASN A 179 28.87 30.71 -27.30
N VAL A 180 27.90 31.37 -27.96
CA VAL A 180 26.47 31.35 -27.61
C VAL A 180 25.87 29.93 -27.61
N LYS A 181 26.38 29.03 -28.46
CA LYS A 181 25.94 27.62 -28.49
C LYS A 181 26.43 26.81 -27.29
N SER A 182 27.70 26.95 -26.92
CA SER A 182 28.28 26.27 -25.74
C SER A 182 27.61 26.74 -24.43
N ARG A 183 27.07 27.96 -24.42
CA ARG A 183 26.36 28.59 -23.30
C ARG A 183 24.96 28.01 -23.05
N GLY A 184 24.22 27.65 -24.11
CA GLY A 184 22.91 26.97 -23.98
C GLY A 184 23.05 25.54 -23.46
N VAL A 185 24.05 24.81 -23.98
CA VAL A 185 24.32 23.40 -23.62
C VAL A 185 24.62 23.21 -22.12
N LEU A 186 25.24 24.19 -21.44
CA LEU A 186 25.49 24.10 -20.00
C LEU A 186 24.19 24.10 -19.17
N GLY A 187 23.20 24.91 -19.58
CA GLY A 187 21.91 24.95 -18.90
C GLY A 187 21.12 23.65 -19.11
N GLU A 188 21.14 23.12 -20.32
CA GLU A 188 20.55 21.83 -20.66
C GLU A 188 21.19 20.68 -19.87
N TYR A 189 22.52 20.65 -19.77
CA TYR A 189 23.25 19.62 -19.01
C TYR A 189 22.90 19.66 -17.51
N GLN A 190 22.76 20.86 -16.92
CA GLN A 190 22.34 20.98 -15.53
C GLN A 190 20.91 20.51 -15.33
N LEU A 191 19.99 20.87 -16.23
CA LEU A 191 18.61 20.39 -16.22
C LEU A 191 18.57 18.86 -16.31
N GLN A 192 19.35 18.27 -17.21
CA GLN A 192 19.48 16.82 -17.35
C GLN A 192 19.92 16.17 -16.05
N GLY A 193 20.98 16.69 -15.42
CA GLY A 193 21.48 16.14 -14.16
C GLY A 193 20.44 16.19 -13.03
N ILE A 194 19.63 17.24 -12.97
CA ILE A 194 18.53 17.33 -11.97
C ILE A 194 17.46 16.27 -12.26
N LEU A 195 17.06 16.10 -13.53
CA LEU A 195 16.07 15.11 -13.94
C LEU A 195 16.55 13.68 -13.67
N GLU A 196 17.77 13.33 -14.06
CA GLU A 196 18.36 11.99 -13.88
C GLU A 196 18.54 11.60 -12.42
N ASN A 197 18.85 12.56 -11.54
CA ASN A 197 19.02 12.29 -10.12
C ASN A 197 17.69 12.05 -9.38
N ILE A 198 16.58 12.61 -9.85
CA ILE A 198 15.29 12.60 -9.14
C ILE A 198 14.29 11.63 -9.79
N LEU A 199 14.23 11.58 -11.12
CA LEU A 199 13.26 10.80 -11.87
C LEU A 199 13.91 9.56 -12.51
N SER A 200 13.15 8.49 -12.65
CA SER A 200 13.61 7.34 -13.44
C SER A 200 13.56 7.68 -14.95
N PRO A 201 14.38 7.02 -15.80
CA PRO A 201 14.39 7.25 -17.24
C PRO A 201 13.02 7.12 -17.92
N ASP A 202 12.13 6.30 -17.35
CA ASP A 202 10.77 6.14 -17.88
C ASP A 202 9.85 7.33 -17.58
N GLN A 203 10.16 8.12 -16.54
CA GLN A 203 9.33 9.23 -16.06
C GLN A 203 9.59 10.56 -16.79
N TYR A 204 10.62 10.65 -17.62
CA TYR A 204 10.88 11.82 -18.46
C TYR A 204 11.22 11.42 -19.90
N ALA A 205 11.28 12.40 -20.78
CA ALA A 205 11.69 12.23 -22.17
C ALA A 205 12.62 13.38 -22.56
N TYR A 206 13.64 13.06 -23.34
CA TYR A 206 14.58 14.02 -23.91
C TYR A 206 14.24 14.29 -25.39
N ASN A 207 14.32 15.55 -25.81
CA ASN A 207 14.08 15.99 -27.18
C ASN A 207 12.79 15.39 -27.76
N VAL A 208 11.65 15.57 -27.09
CA VAL A 208 10.39 14.93 -27.48
C VAL A 208 9.50 15.88 -28.30
N SER A 209 8.85 15.33 -29.33
CA SER A 209 7.75 16.02 -29.99
C SER A 209 6.49 15.81 -29.17
N VAL A 210 5.95 16.90 -28.65
CA VAL A 210 4.85 16.91 -27.70
C VAL A 210 3.53 16.42 -28.31
N LYS A 211 3.35 16.65 -29.61
CA LYS A 211 2.24 16.15 -30.41
C LYS A 211 2.78 15.40 -31.63
N LYS A 212 2.07 14.35 -32.06
CA LYS A 212 2.42 13.60 -33.27
C LYS A 212 2.32 14.52 -34.50
N GLY A 213 3.43 14.67 -35.23
CA GLY A 213 3.51 15.50 -36.44
C GLY A 213 4.02 16.93 -36.23
N MET A 214 4.40 17.34 -35.02
CA MET A 214 5.12 18.60 -34.81
C MET A 214 6.62 18.46 -35.11
N THR A 215 7.20 19.52 -35.65
CA THR A 215 8.65 19.64 -35.89
C THR A 215 9.40 20.18 -34.68
N GLU A 216 8.74 21.02 -33.87
CA GLU A 216 9.32 21.58 -32.65
C GLU A 216 9.45 20.49 -31.59
N ARG A 217 10.63 20.38 -31.00
CA ARG A 217 10.95 19.38 -29.96
C ARG A 217 11.28 20.13 -28.69
N VAL A 218 10.65 19.75 -27.59
CA VAL A 218 11.02 20.28 -26.27
C VAL A 218 12.27 19.55 -25.78
N GLU A 219 13.21 20.30 -25.21
CA GLU A 219 14.47 19.79 -24.67
C GLU A 219 14.21 18.64 -23.68
N TYR A 220 13.35 18.86 -22.67
CA TYR A 220 12.93 17.84 -21.73
C TYR A 220 11.43 17.91 -21.47
N ALA A 221 10.81 16.76 -21.19
CA ALA A 221 9.44 16.72 -20.69
C ALA A 221 9.25 15.63 -19.66
N VAL A 222 8.57 15.94 -18.56
CA VAL A 222 8.17 14.95 -17.55
C VAL A 222 6.87 14.28 -18.00
N LYS A 223 6.83 12.96 -17.96
CA LYS A 223 5.64 12.17 -18.32
C LYS A 223 4.70 12.10 -17.13
N MET A 224 3.57 12.78 -17.26
CA MET A 224 2.47 12.73 -16.31
C MET A 224 1.49 11.62 -16.70
N PRO A 225 0.89 10.92 -15.71
CA PRO A 225 -0.16 9.95 -15.98
C PRO A 225 -1.37 10.68 -16.56
N GLY A 226 -1.69 10.40 -17.81
CA GLY A 226 -2.85 10.97 -18.50
C GLY A 226 -4.16 10.38 -17.99
N THR A 227 -5.24 11.15 -18.12
CA THR A 227 -6.61 10.73 -17.78
C THR A 227 -7.27 9.90 -18.90
N SER A 228 -6.64 9.81 -20.07
CA SER A 228 -7.17 9.18 -21.28
C SER A 228 -6.24 8.05 -21.75
N ASP A 229 -6.79 7.02 -22.39
CA ASP A 229 -6.04 5.89 -23.00
C ASP A 229 -5.08 6.32 -24.15
N ASP A 230 -5.03 7.61 -24.49
CA ASP A 230 -4.24 8.21 -25.58
C ASP A 230 -2.74 8.42 -25.26
N GLY A 231 -2.28 8.01 -24.07
CA GLY A 231 -0.86 8.02 -23.69
C GLY A 231 -0.50 9.03 -22.57
N PRO A 232 0.81 9.19 -22.28
CA PRO A 232 1.26 10.07 -21.21
C PRO A 232 1.08 11.54 -21.60
N VAL A 233 0.68 12.36 -20.63
CA VAL A 233 0.60 13.82 -20.77
C VAL A 233 1.99 14.41 -20.48
N TYR A 234 2.51 15.25 -21.34
CA TYR A 234 3.86 15.81 -21.16
C TYR A 234 3.81 17.14 -20.39
N LEU A 235 4.65 17.29 -19.37
CA LEU A 235 4.99 18.57 -18.74
C LEU A 235 6.28 19.10 -19.39
N PRO A 236 6.20 20.09 -20.30
CA PRO A 236 7.36 20.60 -21.01
C PRO A 236 8.29 21.39 -20.07
N ILE A 237 9.59 21.17 -20.21
CA ILE A 237 10.64 21.89 -19.48
C ILE A 237 11.71 22.33 -20.48
N ASP A 238 11.96 23.63 -20.54
CA ASP A 238 12.91 24.22 -21.48
C ASP A 238 13.88 25.15 -20.72
N ALA A 239 15.17 24.99 -20.97
CA ALA A 239 16.22 25.76 -20.32
C ALA A 239 16.51 27.03 -21.12
N LYS A 240 16.44 28.18 -20.45
CA LYS A 240 16.79 29.47 -21.08
C LYS A 240 17.67 30.28 -20.15
N PHE A 241 18.74 30.83 -20.74
CA PHE A 241 19.68 31.65 -20.01
C PHE A 241 20.02 32.92 -20.81
N PRO A 242 19.33 34.05 -20.57
CA PRO A 242 19.65 35.35 -21.16
C PRO A 242 20.92 35.94 -20.52
N GLN A 243 22.06 35.28 -20.77
CA GLN A 243 23.34 35.56 -20.11
C GLN A 243 23.80 37.01 -20.27
N GLU A 244 23.73 37.53 -21.49
CA GLU A 244 24.22 38.88 -21.79
C GLU A 244 23.45 39.92 -20.98
N THR A 245 22.12 39.83 -20.96
CA THR A 245 21.28 40.75 -20.22
C THR A 245 21.44 40.58 -18.71
N TYR A 246 21.66 39.36 -18.25
CA TYR A 246 21.95 39.07 -16.85
C TYR A 246 23.31 39.63 -16.41
N TYR A 247 24.37 39.49 -17.22
CA TYR A 247 25.68 40.07 -16.91
C TYR A 247 25.66 41.59 -16.95
N ARG A 248 24.97 42.21 -17.91
CA ARG A 248 24.77 43.67 -17.92
C ARG A 248 24.10 44.17 -16.65
N LEU A 249 23.17 43.39 -16.10
CA LEU A 249 22.53 43.71 -14.83
C LEU A 249 23.51 43.60 -13.65
N LEU A 250 24.35 42.57 -13.62
CA LEU A 250 25.41 42.44 -12.61
C LEU A 250 26.43 43.60 -12.69
N ASP A 251 26.89 43.94 -13.89
CA ASP A 251 27.79 45.07 -14.10
C ASP A 251 27.14 46.39 -13.64
N ALA A 252 25.84 46.57 -13.89
CA ALA A 252 25.10 47.74 -13.41
C ALA A 252 25.01 47.77 -11.88
N TYR A 253 24.84 46.63 -11.22
CA TYR A 253 24.88 46.53 -9.76
C TYR A 253 26.26 46.92 -9.20
N ASP A 254 27.34 46.43 -9.82
CA ASP A 254 28.71 46.73 -9.39
C ASP A 254 29.06 48.22 -9.55
N ASN A 255 28.53 48.87 -10.59
CA ASN A 255 28.70 50.31 -10.82
C ASN A 255 27.86 51.17 -9.86
N GLY A 256 26.88 50.60 -9.15
CA GLY A 256 26.06 51.31 -8.15
C GLY A 256 25.08 52.35 -8.71
N ASP A 257 24.91 52.43 -10.04
CA ASP A 257 23.98 53.35 -10.68
C ASP A 257 22.57 52.75 -10.76
N LYS A 258 21.65 53.32 -9.97
CA LYS A 258 20.25 52.87 -9.90
C LYS A 258 19.52 52.95 -11.24
N ALA A 259 19.80 53.95 -12.08
CA ALA A 259 19.11 54.10 -13.35
C ALA A 259 19.55 53.02 -14.35
N LEU A 260 20.85 52.72 -14.37
CA LEU A 260 21.40 51.63 -15.19
C LEU A 260 20.91 50.25 -14.73
N VAL A 261 20.78 50.03 -13.42
CA VAL A 261 20.23 48.78 -12.86
C VAL A 261 18.78 48.56 -13.32
N GLU A 262 17.92 49.57 -13.24
CA GLU A 262 16.53 49.44 -13.67
C GLU A 262 16.41 49.23 -15.19
N ALA A 263 17.24 49.90 -15.99
CA ALA A 263 17.26 49.68 -17.44
C ALA A 263 17.69 48.25 -17.79
N ALA A 264 18.79 47.76 -17.20
CA ALA A 264 19.29 46.40 -17.42
C ALA A 264 18.30 45.33 -16.93
N ARG A 265 17.62 45.57 -15.80
CA ARG A 265 16.57 44.67 -15.29
C ARG A 265 15.39 44.60 -16.26
N ASN A 266 14.92 45.73 -16.77
CA ASN A 266 13.82 45.75 -17.74
C ASN A 266 14.16 44.98 -19.03
N ASP A 267 15.40 45.07 -19.50
CA ASP A 267 15.84 44.30 -20.65
C ASP A 267 15.88 42.79 -20.35
N LEU A 268 16.30 42.41 -19.14
CA LEU A 268 16.29 41.00 -18.70
C LEU A 268 14.87 40.47 -18.69
N PHE A 269 13.93 41.26 -18.17
CA PHE A 269 12.52 40.89 -18.09
C PHE A 269 11.88 40.76 -19.47
N LYS A 270 12.23 41.62 -20.43
CA LYS A 270 11.80 41.46 -21.83
C LYS A 270 12.32 40.16 -22.43
N ALA A 271 13.59 39.81 -22.19
CA ALA A 271 14.18 38.57 -22.70
C ALA A 271 13.48 37.33 -22.14
N ILE A 272 13.19 37.33 -20.84
CA ILE A 272 12.49 36.23 -20.15
C ILE A 272 11.04 36.12 -20.60
N LYS A 273 10.35 37.26 -20.75
CA LYS A 273 8.98 37.29 -21.28
C LYS A 273 8.92 36.73 -22.69
N LYS A 274 9.87 37.07 -23.56
CA LYS A 274 9.96 36.51 -24.91
C LYS A 274 10.18 34.99 -24.86
N ALA A 275 11.12 34.52 -24.03
CA ALA A 275 11.36 33.09 -23.86
C ALA A 275 10.11 32.33 -23.38
N ALA A 276 9.39 32.87 -22.40
CA ALA A 276 8.14 32.29 -21.92
C ALA A 276 7.06 32.26 -23.01
N GLN A 277 6.92 33.32 -23.79
CA GLN A 277 6.00 33.36 -24.93
C GLN A 277 6.35 32.29 -25.97
N ASP A 278 7.63 32.15 -26.32
CA ASP A 278 8.11 31.14 -27.28
C ASP A 278 7.80 29.72 -26.80
N ILE A 279 8.09 29.41 -25.52
CA ILE A 279 7.79 28.10 -24.91
C ILE A 279 6.29 27.81 -24.92
N SER A 280 5.48 28.80 -24.52
CA SER A 280 4.03 28.69 -24.49
C SER A 280 3.46 28.36 -25.87
N GLN A 281 3.86 29.09 -26.91
CA GLN A 281 3.36 28.90 -28.27
C GLN A 281 3.85 27.59 -28.90
N LYS A 282 5.07 27.17 -28.61
CA LYS A 282 5.67 25.98 -29.22
C LYS A 282 5.21 24.69 -28.55
N TYR A 283 5.14 24.67 -27.22
CA TYR A 283 5.05 23.42 -26.48
C TYR A 283 3.73 23.18 -25.77
N LEU A 284 2.91 24.21 -25.47
CA LEU A 284 1.62 23.99 -24.79
C LEU A 284 0.52 23.60 -25.78
N HIS A 285 0.13 22.34 -25.75
CA HIS A 285 -0.94 21.76 -26.56
C HIS A 285 -1.80 20.79 -25.74
N PRO A 286 -2.63 21.26 -24.78
CA PRO A 286 -3.62 20.40 -24.14
C PRO A 286 -4.55 19.76 -25.20
N PRO A 287 -4.88 18.45 -25.12
CA PRO A 287 -4.68 17.54 -23.98
C PRO A 287 -3.35 16.76 -23.97
N TYR A 288 -2.46 16.95 -24.95
CA TYR A 288 -1.17 16.23 -25.02
C TYR A 288 -0.13 16.74 -24.02
N THR A 289 -0.27 18.00 -23.60
CA THR A 289 0.49 18.59 -22.48
C THR A 289 -0.36 18.94 -21.29
N THR A 290 0.33 19.20 -20.19
CA THR A 290 -0.19 20.01 -19.09
C THR A 290 -0.62 21.41 -19.57
N ASP A 291 -1.49 22.05 -18.80
CA ASP A 291 -1.97 23.42 -19.06
C ASP A 291 -0.89 24.49 -18.86
N PHE A 292 0.27 24.11 -18.33
CA PHE A 292 1.41 24.98 -18.07
C PHE A 292 2.74 24.27 -18.36
N ALA A 293 3.80 25.03 -18.57
CA ALA A 293 5.16 24.53 -18.80
C ALA A 293 6.16 25.19 -17.84
N LEU A 294 7.34 24.58 -17.71
CA LEU A 294 8.40 25.09 -16.86
C LEU A 294 9.47 25.80 -17.68
N LEU A 295 9.78 27.04 -17.31
CA LEU A 295 10.95 27.78 -17.79
C LEU A 295 12.07 27.61 -16.77
N PHE A 296 13.10 26.83 -17.13
CA PHE A 296 14.23 26.58 -16.26
C PHE A 296 15.32 27.63 -16.44
N LEU A 297 15.71 28.26 -15.33
CA LEU A 297 16.81 29.22 -15.25
C LEU A 297 17.99 28.55 -14.52
N PRO A 298 19.13 28.31 -15.17
CA PRO A 298 20.22 27.50 -14.61
C PRO A 298 20.97 28.14 -13.43
N MET A 299 20.82 29.45 -13.24
CA MET A 299 21.44 30.20 -12.15
C MET A 299 20.39 30.58 -11.11
N GLU A 300 20.62 30.18 -9.86
CA GLU A 300 19.70 30.50 -8.75
C GLU A 300 19.58 32.02 -8.54
N SER A 301 20.67 32.77 -8.73
CA SER A 301 20.66 34.25 -8.66
C SER A 301 19.84 34.89 -9.77
N LEU A 302 19.82 34.31 -10.97
CA LEU A 302 18.96 34.77 -12.06
C LEU A 302 17.48 34.49 -11.73
N TYR A 303 17.16 33.30 -11.24
CA TYR A 303 15.82 32.96 -10.77
C TYR A 303 15.35 33.92 -9.66
N ALA A 304 16.21 34.20 -8.67
CA ALA A 304 15.90 35.11 -7.58
C ALA A 304 15.54 36.53 -8.08
N GLU A 305 16.26 37.05 -9.07
CA GLU A 305 15.98 38.38 -9.64
C GLU A 305 14.61 38.42 -10.36
N VAL A 306 14.21 37.32 -10.98
CA VAL A 306 12.92 37.20 -11.68
C VAL A 306 11.76 37.12 -10.69
N VAL A 307 11.92 36.33 -9.63
CA VAL A 307 10.87 36.14 -8.61
C VAL A 307 10.76 37.34 -7.67
N ARG A 308 11.85 38.09 -7.49
CA ARG A 308 11.86 39.34 -6.73
C ARG A 308 10.84 40.35 -7.28
N ASP A 309 10.64 40.40 -8.60
CA ASP A 309 9.50 41.08 -9.19
C ASP A 309 8.30 40.14 -9.28
N GLY A 310 7.47 40.16 -8.23
CA GLY A 310 6.26 39.35 -8.18
C GLY A 310 5.28 39.62 -9.33
N HIS A 311 5.33 40.79 -9.96
CA HIS A 311 4.46 41.11 -11.09
C HIS A 311 4.86 40.34 -12.35
N LEU A 312 6.17 40.24 -12.65
CA LEU A 312 6.66 39.47 -13.79
C LEU A 312 6.30 37.99 -13.63
N ALA A 313 6.65 37.38 -12.50
CA ALA A 313 6.36 35.97 -12.27
C ALA A 313 4.86 35.63 -12.41
N GLN A 314 3.99 36.50 -11.86
CA GLN A 314 2.55 36.35 -11.99
C GLN A 314 2.06 36.52 -13.44
N MET A 315 2.61 37.48 -14.19
CA MET A 315 2.30 37.69 -15.61
C MET A 315 2.66 36.44 -16.43
N LEU A 316 3.86 35.87 -16.21
CA LEU A 316 4.31 34.67 -16.91
C LEU A 316 3.38 33.48 -16.66
N GLN A 317 2.95 33.30 -15.42
CA GLN A 317 2.04 32.22 -15.04
C GLN A 317 0.62 32.44 -15.58
N LYS A 318 0.08 33.65 -15.51
CA LYS A 318 -1.31 33.93 -15.88
C LYS A 318 -1.51 33.95 -17.40
N ASP A 319 -0.65 34.71 -18.09
CA ASP A 319 -0.83 35.07 -19.50
C ASP A 319 -0.20 34.03 -20.43
N PHE A 320 0.97 33.48 -20.07
CA PHE A 320 1.69 32.50 -20.89
C PHE A 320 1.61 31.06 -20.36
N LYS A 321 1.02 30.86 -19.18
CA LYS A 321 1.00 29.56 -18.48
C LYS A 321 2.41 28.98 -18.27
N ILE A 322 3.38 29.85 -17.98
CA ILE A 322 4.76 29.47 -17.72
C ILE A 322 5.09 29.67 -16.25
N VAL A 323 5.59 28.62 -15.60
CA VAL A 323 6.12 28.68 -14.25
C VAL A 323 7.65 28.72 -14.34
N VAL A 324 8.25 29.74 -13.74
CA VAL A 324 9.71 29.90 -13.72
C VAL A 324 10.30 29.08 -12.58
N THR A 325 11.39 28.35 -12.84
CA THR A 325 12.08 27.53 -11.83
C THR A 325 13.59 27.76 -11.86
N GLY A 326 14.20 27.83 -10.69
CA GLY A 326 15.65 27.67 -10.51
C GLY A 326 16.03 26.21 -10.23
N PRO A 327 17.34 25.88 -10.13
CA PRO A 327 17.81 24.53 -9.83
C PRO A 327 17.18 23.93 -8.56
N THR A 328 17.13 24.72 -7.48
CA THR A 328 16.61 24.25 -6.20
C THR A 328 15.11 24.06 -6.23
N THR A 329 14.39 25.02 -6.83
CA THR A 329 12.92 24.97 -6.95
C THR A 329 12.47 23.85 -7.88
N LEU A 330 13.17 23.64 -9.00
CA LEU A 330 12.89 22.53 -9.90
C LEU A 330 13.09 21.19 -9.18
N ALA A 331 14.22 21.01 -8.48
CA ALA A 331 14.47 19.80 -7.71
C ALA A 331 13.38 19.54 -6.67
N ALA A 332 12.93 20.56 -5.93
CA ALA A 332 11.83 20.44 -4.98
C ALA A 332 10.51 20.06 -5.66
N MET A 333 10.18 20.70 -6.79
CA MET A 333 8.97 20.43 -7.57
C MET A 333 8.97 18.99 -8.12
N LEU A 334 10.09 18.53 -8.66
CA LEU A 334 10.24 17.16 -9.17
C LEU A 334 10.14 16.12 -8.05
N ASN A 335 10.74 16.38 -6.87
CA ASN A 335 10.58 15.50 -5.70
C ASN A 335 9.11 15.40 -5.26
N SER A 336 8.39 16.53 -5.26
CA SER A 336 6.96 16.54 -4.96
C SER A 336 6.16 15.72 -5.99
N LEU A 337 6.45 15.89 -7.29
CA LEU A 337 5.84 15.09 -8.36
C LEU A 337 6.17 13.60 -8.24
N GLN A 338 7.40 13.25 -7.87
CA GLN A 338 7.83 11.86 -7.67
C GLN A 338 7.00 11.17 -6.57
N MET A 339 6.69 11.88 -5.49
CA MET A 339 5.80 11.37 -4.44
C MET A 339 4.39 11.12 -4.96
N GLY A 340 3.88 12.02 -5.82
CA GLY A 340 2.60 11.83 -6.52
C GLY A 340 2.60 10.60 -7.43
N PHE A 341 3.68 10.39 -8.21
CA PHE A 341 3.82 9.21 -9.06
C PHE A 341 3.89 7.90 -8.26
N ARG A 342 4.56 7.87 -7.10
CA ARG A 342 4.60 6.69 -6.23
C ARG A 342 3.21 6.33 -5.73
N THR A 343 2.43 7.32 -5.30
CA THR A 343 1.04 7.08 -4.86
C THR A 343 0.16 6.54 -5.98
N LEU A 344 0.26 7.11 -7.19
CA LEU A 344 -0.50 6.65 -8.35
C LEU A 344 -0.10 5.25 -8.82
N ALA A 345 1.20 4.94 -8.82
CA ALA A 345 1.70 3.61 -9.16
C ALA A 345 1.21 2.54 -8.17
N ILE A 346 1.12 2.87 -6.88
CA ILE A 346 0.54 1.98 -5.86
C ILE A 346 -0.95 1.73 -6.16
N GLN A 347 -1.71 2.78 -6.47
CA GLN A 347 -3.14 2.66 -6.81
C GLN A 347 -3.39 1.79 -8.04
N GLN A 348 -2.58 1.92 -9.09
CA GLN A 348 -2.70 1.10 -10.30
C GLN A 348 -2.44 -0.39 -10.01
N ARG A 349 -1.41 -0.71 -9.24
CA ARG A 349 -1.13 -2.11 -8.85
C ARG A 349 -2.26 -2.71 -8.01
N SER A 350 -2.90 -1.93 -7.15
CA SER A 350 -4.09 -2.38 -6.42
C SER A 350 -5.27 -2.68 -7.36
N SER A 351 -5.48 -1.87 -8.41
CA SER A 351 -6.52 -2.12 -9.41
C SER A 351 -6.27 -3.41 -10.20
N GLU A 352 -5.02 -3.71 -10.54
CA GLU A 352 -4.63 -4.95 -11.21
C GLU A 352 -4.92 -6.18 -10.35
N VAL A 353 -4.61 -6.12 -9.04
CA VAL A 353 -4.98 -7.16 -8.07
C VAL A 353 -6.49 -7.39 -8.04
N TRP A 354 -7.31 -6.33 -8.06
CA TRP A 354 -8.77 -6.45 -8.13
C TRP A 354 -9.26 -7.10 -9.42
N LYS A 355 -8.63 -6.83 -10.58
CA LYS A 355 -8.95 -7.51 -11.84
C LYS A 355 -8.63 -9.00 -11.76
N VAL A 356 -7.47 -9.36 -11.23
CA VAL A 356 -7.07 -10.77 -11.04
C VAL A 356 -8.04 -11.48 -10.10
N LEU A 357 -8.37 -10.87 -8.96
CA LEU A 357 -9.36 -11.41 -8.01
C LEU A 357 -10.75 -11.55 -8.64
N GLY A 358 -11.16 -10.61 -9.49
CA GLY A 358 -12.40 -10.70 -10.27
C GLY A 358 -12.41 -11.88 -11.24
N ALA A 359 -11.30 -12.12 -11.95
CA ALA A 359 -11.13 -13.28 -12.83
C ALA A 359 -11.17 -14.59 -12.03
N VAL A 360 -10.47 -14.66 -10.90
CA VAL A 360 -10.47 -15.83 -10.00
C VAL A 360 -11.88 -16.08 -9.44
N LYS A 361 -12.62 -15.05 -9.02
CA LYS A 361 -14.01 -15.18 -8.57
C LYS A 361 -14.91 -15.78 -9.65
N SER A 362 -14.75 -15.34 -10.90
CA SER A 362 -15.49 -15.92 -12.04
C SER A 362 -15.17 -17.39 -12.23
N GLU A 363 -13.89 -17.79 -12.18
CA GLU A 363 -13.49 -19.19 -12.28
C GLU A 363 -14.01 -20.05 -11.12
N PHE A 364 -13.99 -19.54 -9.88
CA PHE A 364 -14.59 -20.22 -8.74
C PHE A 364 -16.11 -20.40 -8.88
N SER A 365 -16.81 -19.42 -9.47
CA SER A 365 -18.24 -19.56 -9.75
C SER A 365 -18.50 -20.68 -10.76
N LYS A 366 -17.73 -20.73 -11.86
CA LYS A 366 -17.83 -21.81 -12.87
C LYS A 366 -17.52 -23.18 -12.26
N PHE A 367 -16.51 -23.24 -11.39
CA PHE A 367 -16.17 -24.47 -10.66
C PHE A 367 -17.31 -24.91 -9.73
N GLY A 368 -17.94 -23.97 -9.02
CA GLY A 368 -19.13 -24.24 -8.21
C GLY A 368 -20.28 -24.84 -9.02
N ASP A 369 -20.55 -24.31 -10.21
CA ASP A 369 -21.58 -24.84 -11.12
C ASP A 369 -21.25 -26.28 -11.58
N LEU A 370 -19.98 -26.57 -11.85
CA LEU A 370 -19.53 -27.92 -12.22
C LEU A 370 -19.69 -28.92 -11.07
N ILE A 371 -19.33 -28.53 -9.84
CA ILE A 371 -19.53 -29.35 -8.64
C ILE A 371 -21.02 -29.60 -8.40
N SER A 372 -21.87 -28.58 -8.55
CA SER A 372 -23.33 -28.73 -8.42
C SER A 372 -23.89 -29.72 -9.44
N LYS A 373 -23.45 -29.66 -10.70
CA LYS A 373 -23.81 -30.64 -11.73
C LYS A 373 -23.33 -32.05 -11.40
N ALA A 374 -22.10 -32.19 -10.88
CA ALA A 374 -21.55 -33.49 -10.48
C ALA A 374 -22.36 -34.09 -9.33
N GLN A 375 -22.69 -33.30 -8.30
CA GLN A 375 -23.53 -33.71 -7.19
C GLN A 375 -24.91 -34.18 -7.67
N LYS A 376 -25.52 -33.46 -8.61
CA LYS A 376 -26.81 -33.84 -9.19
C LYS A 376 -26.75 -35.21 -9.88
N LYS A 377 -25.70 -35.47 -10.68
CA LYS A 377 -25.49 -36.78 -11.32
C LYS A 377 -25.27 -37.91 -10.32
N ILE A 378 -24.57 -37.67 -9.21
CA ILE A 378 -24.38 -38.66 -8.15
C ILE A 378 -25.72 -38.99 -7.48
N ASN A 379 -26.55 -37.99 -7.19
CA ASN A 379 -27.88 -38.20 -6.61
C ASN A 379 -28.81 -38.95 -7.57
N GLU A 380 -28.79 -38.64 -8.87
CA GLU A 380 -29.51 -39.37 -9.90
C GLU A 380 -29.05 -40.84 -9.94
N ALA A 381 -27.74 -41.09 -9.98
CA ALA A 381 -27.19 -42.45 -9.94
C ALA A 381 -27.55 -43.22 -8.66
N SER A 382 -27.57 -42.55 -7.51
CA SER A 382 -28.02 -43.13 -6.24
C SER A 382 -29.49 -43.53 -6.30
N THR A 383 -30.34 -42.68 -6.87
CA THR A 383 -31.78 -42.95 -7.03
C THR A 383 -32.03 -44.13 -7.96
N ASP A 384 -31.26 -44.22 -9.07
CA ASP A 384 -31.33 -45.35 -9.99
C ASP A 384 -30.89 -46.66 -9.34
N LEU A 385 -29.85 -46.62 -8.50
CA LEU A 385 -29.41 -47.76 -7.69
C LEU A 385 -30.51 -48.21 -6.72
N ASP A 386 -31.14 -47.29 -5.99
CA ASP A 386 -32.24 -47.61 -5.07
C ASP A 386 -33.44 -48.23 -5.80
N ASN A 387 -33.79 -47.71 -6.99
CA ASN A 387 -34.86 -48.25 -7.82
C ASN A 387 -34.53 -49.67 -8.33
N LEU A 388 -33.30 -49.90 -8.78
CA LEU A 388 -32.84 -51.21 -9.25
C LEU A 388 -32.84 -52.23 -8.10
N VAL A 389 -32.24 -51.88 -6.96
CA VAL A 389 -32.16 -52.77 -5.81
C VAL A 389 -33.57 -53.03 -5.25
N GLY A 390 -34.41 -52.02 -5.05
CA GLY A 390 -35.74 -52.20 -4.49
C GLY A 390 -36.69 -52.97 -5.40
N THR A 391 -36.72 -52.64 -6.69
CA THR A 391 -37.71 -53.19 -7.63
C THR A 391 -37.30 -54.56 -8.15
N ARG A 392 -36.04 -54.75 -8.60
CA ARG A 392 -35.59 -56.07 -9.06
C ARG A 392 -35.50 -57.06 -7.91
N THR A 393 -35.06 -56.68 -6.72
CA THR A 393 -35.02 -57.62 -5.58
C THR A 393 -36.41 -58.09 -5.20
N ARG A 394 -37.42 -57.21 -5.19
CA ARG A 394 -38.82 -57.61 -4.94
C ARG A 394 -39.38 -58.51 -6.04
N VAL A 395 -39.09 -58.22 -7.31
CA VAL A 395 -39.54 -59.06 -8.44
C VAL A 395 -38.86 -60.43 -8.42
N ILE A 396 -37.56 -60.48 -8.12
CA ILE A 396 -36.78 -61.71 -7.99
C ILE A 396 -37.27 -62.53 -6.79
N GLN A 397 -37.49 -61.91 -5.63
CA GLN A 397 -38.07 -62.58 -4.47
C GLN A 397 -39.48 -63.12 -4.74
N ARG A 398 -40.33 -62.37 -5.45
CA ARG A 398 -41.67 -62.85 -5.83
C ARG A 398 -41.60 -64.06 -6.75
N LYS A 399 -40.73 -64.02 -7.77
CA LYS A 399 -40.54 -65.14 -8.70
C LYS A 399 -39.88 -66.36 -8.04
N LEU A 400 -38.96 -66.18 -7.10
CA LEU A 400 -38.39 -67.29 -6.31
C LEU A 400 -39.45 -67.94 -5.43
N LYS A 401 -40.34 -67.14 -4.84
CA LYS A 401 -41.45 -67.64 -4.02
C LYS A 401 -42.49 -68.43 -4.84
N GLU A 402 -42.75 -67.99 -6.08
CA GLU A 402 -43.59 -68.73 -7.04
C GLU A 402 -42.94 -70.08 -7.48
N VAL A 403 -41.62 -70.22 -7.39
CA VAL A 403 -40.89 -71.46 -7.73
C VAL A 403 -40.81 -72.42 -6.53
N GLU A 404 -40.82 -71.93 -5.30
CA GLU A 404 -40.91 -72.76 -4.08
C GLU A 404 -42.32 -73.34 -3.83
N GLU A 405 -43.37 -72.81 -4.48
CA GLU A 405 -44.77 -73.26 -4.32
C GLU A 405 -45.25 -74.25 -5.40
N LEU A 406 -44.38 -74.72 -6.31
CA LEU A 406 -44.72 -75.76 -7.28
C LEU A 406 -44.64 -77.17 -6.64
N PRO A 407 -45.70 -78.01 -6.73
CA PRO A 407 -45.66 -79.40 -6.27
C PRO A 407 -44.63 -80.21 -7.08
N GLU A 408 -43.94 -81.15 -6.44
CA GLU A 408 -43.16 -82.19 -7.11
C GLU A 408 -44.06 -83.03 -8.02
N GLU A 409 -44.21 -82.64 -9.28
CA GLU A 409 -44.61 -83.52 -10.38
C GLU A 409 -44.08 -82.91 -11.70
N ASP A 410 -43.55 -83.78 -12.56
CA ASP A 410 -42.86 -83.49 -13.83
C ASP A 410 -41.38 -83.08 -13.77
N GLY A 411 -40.60 -83.79 -12.96
CA GLY A 411 -39.18 -84.02 -13.22
C GLY A 411 -38.96 -85.11 -14.28
N THR A 412 -39.20 -84.82 -15.57
CA THR A 412 -38.55 -85.51 -16.72
C THR A 412 -39.08 -84.97 -18.04
N GLN A 413 -38.41 -83.99 -18.67
CA GLN A 413 -38.36 -83.83 -20.16
C GLN A 413 -37.56 -82.63 -20.71
N LEU A 414 -36.60 -82.05 -19.99
CA LEU A 414 -35.85 -80.88 -20.50
C LEU A 414 -34.32 -81.04 -20.49
N LEU A 415 -33.85 -82.24 -20.80
CA LEU A 415 -32.47 -82.48 -21.25
C LEU A 415 -32.50 -83.27 -22.55
N ASP A 416 -32.83 -82.60 -23.65
CA ASP A 416 -32.29 -82.85 -24.99
C ASP A 416 -32.90 -81.82 -25.96
N GLY A 417 -32.04 -80.93 -26.48
CA GLY A 417 -32.39 -79.85 -27.40
C GLY A 417 -31.35 -78.74 -27.40
#